data_AF-A0A1Y2PI11-F1
#
_entry.id   AF-A0A1Y2PI11-F1
#
_cell.length_a   1.000
_cell.length_b   1.000
_cell.length_c   1.000
_cell.angle_alpha   90.00
_cell.angle_beta   90.00
_cell.angle_gamma   90.00
#
_symmetry.space_group_name_H-M   'P 1'
#
loop_
_entity.id
_entity.type
_entity.pdbx_description
1 polymer ?
#
loop_
_entity_poly.entity_id
_entity_poly.type
_entity_poly.pdbx_seq_one_letter_code
_entity_poly.pdbx_strand_id
1 'polypeptide(L)'
;MAIGIDFLLEEWIVPFLKSKGIEFLRAPGNVTIIAMILAFYDSVLWKLPFFKLLVNIPNISGRYKGNIKFEFNGVKGQKECYIEVKQSASKIKIHSYFNNELNEKSDSKSLVEDVRLEEDGFFDIYMFYLNNGNKINSSLDCHEGANKLRYIPANKARKAKLTGHYFTNRQIQTRGEIEAEFETSNLKGEF
;
A
#
# COMPACT_ATOMS: atom_id res chain seq x y z
N MET A 1 -9.48 -28.65 -5.90
CA MET A 1 -9.84 -27.94 -4.65
C MET A 1 -11.29 -27.46 -4.68
N ALA A 2 -11.77 -26.85 -5.78
CA ALA A 2 -13.19 -26.47 -5.94
C ALA A 2 -14.18 -27.64 -5.74
N ILE A 3 -13.91 -28.79 -6.38
CA ILE A 3 -14.79 -29.99 -6.32
C ILE A 3 -15.04 -30.50 -4.89
N GLY A 4 -14.06 -30.41 -3.99
CA GLY A 4 -14.20 -30.89 -2.61
C GLY A 4 -15.01 -29.95 -1.71
N ILE A 5 -14.98 -28.65 -2.02
CA ILE A 5 -15.78 -27.64 -1.30
C ILE A 5 -17.23 -27.71 -1.77
N ASP A 6 -17.45 -27.90 -3.07
CA ASP A 6 -18.78 -28.07 -3.66
C ASP A 6 -19.48 -29.32 -3.11
N PHE A 7 -18.76 -30.45 -2.99
CA PHE A 7 -19.28 -31.67 -2.38
C PHE A 7 -19.70 -31.49 -0.91
N LEU A 8 -18.87 -30.81 -0.11
CA LEU A 8 -19.18 -30.52 1.30
C LEU A 8 -20.40 -29.61 1.45
N LEU A 9 -20.57 -28.64 0.55
CA LEU A 9 -21.71 -27.73 0.55
C LEU A 9 -23.01 -28.47 0.21
N GLU A 10 -23.00 -29.31 -0.83
CA GLU A 10 -24.19 -30.04 -1.27
C GLU A 10 -24.60 -31.17 -0.31
N GLU A 11 -23.66 -31.93 0.23
CA GLU A 11 -23.96 -33.14 1.01
C GLU A 11 -24.24 -32.83 2.49
N TRP A 12 -23.66 -31.77 3.06
CA TRP A 12 -23.74 -31.52 4.50
C TRP A 12 -24.47 -30.23 4.85
N ILE A 13 -24.17 -29.13 4.14
CA ILE A 13 -24.67 -27.81 4.52
C ILE A 13 -26.10 -27.59 4.01
N VAL A 14 -26.39 -27.93 2.75
CA VAL A 14 -27.74 -27.78 2.18
C VAL A 14 -28.79 -28.63 2.91
N PRO A 15 -28.54 -29.92 3.24
CA PRO A 15 -29.52 -30.74 3.97
C PRO A 15 -29.72 -30.26 5.41
N PHE A 16 -28.66 -29.79 6.07
CA PHE A 16 -28.77 -29.20 7.41
C PHE A 16 -29.63 -27.93 7.39
N LEU A 17 -29.44 -27.05 6.41
CA LEU A 17 -30.24 -25.82 6.29
C LEU A 17 -31.71 -26.11 5.98
N LYS A 18 -31.98 -27.10 5.11
CA LYS A 18 -33.34 -27.60 4.86
C LYS A 18 -33.97 -28.18 6.13
N SER A 19 -33.21 -28.92 6.95
CA SER A 19 -33.69 -29.47 8.23
C SER A 19 -34.11 -28.39 9.24
N LYS A 20 -33.61 -27.15 9.06
CA LYS A 20 -33.97 -25.97 9.86
C LYS A 20 -35.08 -25.12 9.23
N GLY A 21 -35.77 -25.60 8.18
CA GLY A 21 -36.88 -24.88 7.54
C GLY A 21 -36.45 -23.74 6.61
N ILE A 22 -35.16 -23.68 6.25
CA ILE A 22 -34.61 -22.65 5.36
C ILE A 22 -34.68 -23.18 3.93
N GLU A 23 -35.87 -23.13 3.32
CA GLU A 23 -36.13 -23.69 1.99
C GLU A 23 -35.88 -22.70 0.84
N PHE A 24 -35.91 -21.39 1.13
CA PHE A 24 -35.79 -20.32 0.13
C PHE A 24 -34.66 -19.35 0.47
N LEU A 25 -33.41 -19.73 0.22
CA LEU A 25 -32.33 -18.77 0.09
C LEU A 25 -32.54 -17.97 -1.21
N ARG A 26 -33.33 -16.90 -1.14
CA ARG A 26 -33.52 -15.96 -2.25
C ARG A 26 -32.19 -15.32 -2.60
N ALA A 27 -31.94 -15.15 -3.90
CA ALA A 27 -30.73 -14.59 -4.54
C ALA A 27 -29.97 -13.43 -3.83
N PRO A 28 -30.59 -12.48 -3.08
CA PRO A 28 -29.82 -11.53 -2.27
C PRO A 28 -28.94 -12.17 -1.19
N GLY A 29 -29.31 -13.33 -0.63
CA GLY A 29 -28.54 -14.01 0.42
C GLY A 29 -27.15 -14.45 -0.05
N ASN A 30 -27.08 -15.14 -1.20
CA ASN A 30 -25.81 -15.66 -1.72
C ASN A 30 -24.86 -14.55 -2.14
N VAL A 31 -25.37 -13.51 -2.81
CA VAL A 31 -24.57 -12.33 -3.18
C VAL A 31 -24.03 -11.63 -1.94
N THR A 32 -24.85 -11.51 -0.88
CA THR A 32 -24.42 -10.90 0.39
C THR A 32 -23.35 -11.72 1.07
N ILE A 33 -23.50 -13.05 1.12
CA ILE A 33 -22.48 -13.96 1.71
C ILE A 33 -21.16 -13.85 0.94
N ILE A 34 -21.21 -13.89 -0.39
CA ILE A 34 -20.02 -13.74 -1.24
C ILE A 34 -19.37 -12.36 -1.01
N ALA A 35 -20.16 -11.27 -1.01
CA ALA A 35 -19.65 -9.93 -0.77
C ALA A 35 -19.02 -9.78 0.61
N MET A 36 -19.62 -10.36 1.66
CA MET A 36 -19.05 -10.37 3.01
C MET A 36 -17.72 -11.13 3.06
N ILE A 37 -17.65 -12.31 2.45
CA ILE A 37 -16.41 -13.10 2.39
C ILE A 37 -15.33 -12.33 1.63
N LEU A 38 -15.65 -11.70 0.49
CA LEU A 38 -14.70 -10.92 -0.29
C LEU A 38 -14.24 -9.67 0.46
N ALA A 39 -15.13 -8.95 1.13
CA ALA A 39 -14.78 -7.78 1.95
C ALA A 39 -13.90 -8.16 3.15
N PHE A 40 -14.20 -9.30 3.79
CA PHE A 40 -13.39 -9.83 4.88
C PHE A 40 -12.02 -10.33 4.39
N TYR A 41 -12.00 -10.96 3.21
CA TYR A 41 -10.76 -11.34 2.55
C TYR A 41 -9.90 -10.12 2.24
N ASP A 42 -10.47 -9.08 1.63
CA ASP A 42 -9.78 -7.86 1.23
C ASP A 42 -9.19 -7.10 2.41
N SER A 43 -9.87 -7.07 3.55
CA SER A 43 -9.45 -6.28 4.71
C SER A 43 -8.49 -7.03 5.66
N VAL A 44 -8.71 -8.34 5.86
CA VAL A 44 -8.06 -9.12 6.93
C VAL A 44 -7.35 -10.36 6.41
N LEU A 45 -8.06 -11.28 5.76
CA LEU A 45 -7.55 -12.65 5.56
C LEU A 45 -6.31 -12.71 4.68
N TRP A 46 -6.20 -11.85 3.68
CA TRP A 46 -5.06 -11.79 2.75
C TRP A 46 -3.69 -11.63 3.42
N LYS A 47 -3.65 -11.11 4.66
CA LYS A 47 -2.40 -10.91 5.42
C LYS A 47 -1.82 -12.23 5.95
N LEU A 48 -2.65 -13.26 6.08
CA LEU A 48 -2.25 -14.54 6.65
C LEU A 48 -1.54 -15.43 5.60
N PRO A 49 -0.52 -16.21 5.99
CA PRO A 49 0.27 -17.01 5.05
C PRO A 49 -0.56 -17.97 4.18
N PHE A 50 -1.61 -18.58 4.74
CA PHE A 50 -2.46 -19.54 4.04
C PHE A 50 -3.25 -18.92 2.88
N PHE A 51 -3.64 -17.64 3.02
CA PHE A 51 -4.45 -16.94 2.01
C PHE A 51 -3.63 -16.34 0.87
N LYS A 52 -2.29 -16.38 0.95
CA LYS A 52 -1.39 -15.95 -0.13
C LYS A 52 -1.51 -16.79 -1.41
N LEU A 53 -2.14 -17.97 -1.32
CA LEU A 53 -2.45 -18.83 -2.47
C LEU A 53 -3.41 -18.17 -3.46
N LEU A 54 -4.27 -17.26 -3.00
CA LEU A 54 -5.26 -16.58 -3.84
C LEU A 54 -4.71 -15.27 -4.41
N VAL A 55 -4.07 -14.45 -3.57
CA VAL A 55 -3.45 -13.20 -3.97
C VAL A 55 -2.04 -13.14 -3.39
N ASN A 56 -1.04 -13.20 -4.26
CA ASN A 56 0.36 -13.12 -3.89
C ASN A 56 0.83 -11.67 -3.86
N ILE A 57 0.38 -10.91 -2.86
CA ILE A 57 0.84 -9.54 -2.60
C ILE A 57 1.37 -9.44 -1.16
N PRO A 58 2.51 -8.78 -0.90
CA PRO A 58 3.01 -8.60 0.45
C PRO A 58 2.17 -7.57 1.19
N ASN A 59 2.12 -7.70 2.51
CA ASN A 59 1.58 -6.64 3.37
C ASN A 59 2.68 -5.59 3.63
N ILE A 60 2.58 -4.48 2.93
CA ILE A 60 3.47 -3.31 2.98
C ILE A 60 2.94 -2.27 3.97
N SER A 61 1.73 -2.48 4.53
CA SER A 61 1.07 -1.49 5.42
C SER A 61 1.95 -1.03 6.59
N GLY A 62 1.88 0.26 6.89
CA GLY A 62 2.50 0.86 8.06
C GLY A 62 3.14 2.21 7.77
N ARG A 63 3.76 2.78 8.79
CA ARG A 63 4.55 3.99 8.73
C ARG A 63 6.03 3.62 8.67
N TYR A 64 6.74 4.24 7.74
CA TYR A 64 8.16 4.09 7.52
C TYR A 64 8.84 5.44 7.78
N LYS A 65 9.97 5.41 8.47
CA LYS A 65 10.83 6.57 8.72
C LYS A 65 12.08 6.45 7.87
N GLY A 66 12.47 7.52 7.20
CA GLY A 66 13.55 7.47 6.23
C GLY A 66 14.11 8.81 5.85
N ASN A 67 14.84 8.82 4.76
CA ASN A 67 15.39 10.01 4.15
C ASN A 67 15.16 9.99 2.64
N ILE A 68 15.00 11.18 2.07
CA ILE A 68 15.16 11.38 0.64
C ILE A 68 16.48 12.09 0.37
N LYS A 69 17.21 11.61 -0.62
CA LYS A 69 18.37 12.31 -1.20
C LYS A 69 17.90 12.97 -2.47
N PHE A 70 18.20 14.24 -2.65
CA PHE A 70 17.71 15.02 -3.78
C PHE A 70 18.85 15.75 -4.49
N GLU A 71 18.70 15.95 -5.78
CA GLU A 71 19.52 16.87 -6.57
C GLU A 71 18.61 17.95 -7.16
N PHE A 72 18.93 19.22 -6.88
CA PHE A 72 18.23 20.38 -7.40
C PHE A 72 19.26 21.43 -7.84
N ASN A 73 19.22 21.83 -9.11
CA ASN A 73 20.19 22.77 -9.68
C ASN A 73 21.66 22.38 -9.43
N GLY A 74 21.96 21.07 -9.48
CA GLY A 74 23.31 20.54 -9.22
C GLY A 74 23.71 20.51 -7.74
N VAL A 75 22.86 21.02 -6.84
CA VAL A 75 23.07 20.92 -5.39
C VAL A 75 22.44 19.63 -4.89
N LYS A 76 23.26 18.80 -4.23
CA LYS A 76 22.81 17.58 -3.56
C LYS A 76 22.45 17.88 -2.12
N GLY A 77 21.35 17.31 -1.67
CA GLY A 77 20.91 17.41 -0.29
C GLY A 77 20.21 16.14 0.18
N GLN A 78 19.91 16.10 1.47
CA GLN A 78 19.16 15.01 2.09
C GLN A 78 18.20 15.61 3.12
N LYS A 79 17.00 15.04 3.23
CA LYS A 79 16.06 15.38 4.30
C LYS A 79 15.32 14.15 4.80
N GLU A 80 14.94 14.19 6.08
CA GLU A 80 14.09 13.17 6.69
C GLU A 80 12.71 13.15 6.00
N CYS A 81 12.10 11.97 5.92
CA CYS A 81 10.75 11.78 5.44
C CYS A 81 10.04 10.67 6.19
N TYR A 82 8.71 10.73 6.20
CA TYR A 82 7.87 9.61 6.60
C TYR A 82 7.02 9.15 5.42
N ILE A 83 6.86 7.84 5.28
CA ILE A 83 6.00 7.22 4.26
C ILE A 83 4.96 6.38 4.98
N GLU A 84 3.70 6.64 4.71
CA GLU A 84 2.58 5.88 5.27
C GLU A 84 1.87 5.11 4.19
N VAL A 85 1.81 3.79 4.38
CA VAL A 85 1.18 2.86 3.45
C VAL A 85 -0.08 2.30 4.11
N LYS A 86 -1.24 2.54 3.48
CA LYS A 86 -2.51 1.89 3.82
C LYS A 86 -2.85 0.90 2.73
N GLN A 87 -3.00 -0.37 3.08
CA GLN A 87 -3.22 -1.44 2.10
C GLN A 87 -4.34 -2.41 2.52
N SER A 88 -5.13 -2.81 1.53
CA SER A 88 -6.00 -3.98 1.51
C SER A 88 -5.51 -4.94 0.41
N ALA A 89 -6.12 -6.11 0.26
CA ALA A 89 -5.70 -7.06 -0.78
C ALA A 89 -5.78 -6.46 -2.20
N SER A 90 -6.77 -5.59 -2.44
CA SER A 90 -7.08 -5.00 -3.75
C SER A 90 -6.62 -3.55 -3.92
N LYS A 91 -6.20 -2.86 -2.86
CA LYS A 91 -5.89 -1.44 -2.92
C LYS A 91 -4.71 -1.06 -2.04
N ILE A 92 -3.91 -0.13 -2.54
CA ILE A 92 -2.85 0.53 -1.78
C ILE A 92 -2.99 2.04 -1.92
N LYS A 93 -2.73 2.78 -0.84
CA LYS A 93 -2.57 4.24 -0.87
C LYS A 93 -1.37 4.62 -0.04
N ILE A 94 -0.59 5.55 -0.57
CA ILE A 94 0.70 5.97 -0.02
C ILE A 94 0.65 7.47 0.19
N HIS A 95 0.96 7.86 1.42
CA HIS A 95 1.19 9.24 1.79
C HIS A 95 2.66 9.43 2.16
N SER A 96 3.22 10.58 1.84
CA SER A 96 4.58 10.92 2.24
C SER A 96 4.62 12.29 2.85
N TYR A 97 5.41 12.46 3.90
CA TYR A 97 5.49 13.68 4.70
C TYR A 97 6.93 14.14 4.75
N PHE A 98 7.12 15.44 4.53
CA PHE A 98 8.43 16.06 4.47
C PHE A 98 8.44 17.31 5.34
N ASN A 99 9.59 17.58 5.94
CA ASN A 99 9.88 18.81 6.65
C ASN A 99 11.22 19.36 6.16
N ASN A 100 11.33 20.68 6.01
CA ASN A 100 12.60 21.32 5.71
C ASN A 100 13.25 21.90 6.97
N GLU A 101 14.44 22.48 6.81
CA GLU A 101 15.22 23.08 7.90
C GLU A 101 14.51 24.28 8.56
N LEU A 102 13.58 24.92 7.85
CA LEU A 102 12.75 26.02 8.34
C LEU A 102 11.46 25.54 9.03
N ASN A 103 11.34 24.23 9.28
CA ASN A 103 10.16 23.58 9.85
C ASN A 103 8.88 23.74 8.99
N GLU A 104 9.05 23.91 7.68
CA GLU A 104 7.96 23.96 6.72
C GLU A 104 7.62 22.56 6.22
N LYS A 105 6.37 22.18 6.46
CA LYS A 105 5.85 20.86 6.10
C LYS A 105 5.26 20.86 4.70
N SER A 106 5.44 19.74 4.01
CA SER A 106 4.70 19.40 2.78
C SER A 106 4.35 17.92 2.80
N ASP A 107 3.27 17.57 2.11
CA ASP A 107 2.83 16.19 1.99
C ASP A 107 2.57 15.82 0.53
N SER A 108 2.68 14.53 0.25
CA SER A 108 2.35 13.94 -1.04
C SER A 108 1.38 12.79 -0.85
N LYS A 109 0.48 12.64 -1.82
CA LYS A 109 -0.50 11.56 -1.88
C LYS A 109 -0.41 10.87 -3.23
N SER A 110 -0.40 9.54 -3.20
CA SER A 110 -0.45 8.73 -4.41
C SER A 110 -1.83 8.81 -5.10
N LEU A 111 -1.80 9.08 -6.40
CA LEU A 111 -2.95 9.16 -7.29
C LEU A 111 -3.23 7.81 -7.95
N VAL A 112 -2.17 7.20 -8.48
CA VAL A 112 -2.16 5.90 -9.15
C VAL A 112 -1.09 5.05 -8.51
N GLU A 113 -1.39 3.78 -8.25
CA GLU A 113 -0.48 2.82 -7.63
C GLU A 113 -0.53 1.48 -8.38
N ASP A 114 0.63 0.85 -8.52
CA ASP A 114 0.76 -0.50 -9.04
C ASP A 114 1.83 -1.25 -8.24
N VAL A 115 1.56 -2.49 -7.85
CA VAL A 115 2.48 -3.34 -7.07
C VAL A 115 2.79 -4.58 -7.91
N ARG A 116 4.05 -4.72 -8.31
CA ARG A 116 4.50 -5.78 -9.21
C ARG A 116 5.48 -6.70 -8.51
N LEU A 117 5.29 -8.00 -8.72
CA LEU A 117 6.31 -9.01 -8.41
C LEU A 117 7.32 -9.01 -9.56
N GLU A 118 8.57 -8.73 -9.25
CA GLU A 118 9.68 -8.74 -10.20
C GLU A 118 10.33 -10.14 -10.28
N GLU A 119 11.11 -10.37 -11.33
CA GLU A 119 11.78 -11.66 -11.59
C GLU A 119 12.72 -12.11 -10.45
N ASP A 120 13.27 -11.14 -9.70
CA ASP A 120 14.15 -11.38 -8.55
C ASP A 120 13.38 -11.78 -7.26
N GLY A 121 12.04 -11.88 -7.34
CA GLY A 121 11.17 -12.25 -6.23
C GLY A 121 10.84 -11.11 -5.26
N PHE A 122 11.30 -9.89 -5.54
CA PHE A 122 10.93 -8.70 -4.77
C PHE A 122 9.72 -8.01 -5.38
N PHE A 123 9.09 -7.14 -4.59
CA PHE A 123 7.96 -6.35 -5.04
C PHE A 123 8.38 -4.91 -5.27
N ASP A 124 8.09 -4.39 -6.46
CA ASP A 124 8.25 -2.98 -6.81
C ASP A 124 6.87 -2.29 -6.79
N ILE A 125 6.85 -1.08 -6.25
CA ILE A 125 5.69 -0.21 -6.13
C ILE A 125 5.92 0.97 -7.05
N TYR A 126 5.10 1.07 -8.09
CA TYR A 126 5.06 2.20 -9.00
C TYR A 126 3.95 3.13 -8.57
N MET A 127 4.22 4.42 -8.46
CA MET A 127 3.16 5.38 -8.15
C MET A 127 3.36 6.72 -8.84
N PHE A 128 2.24 7.31 -9.28
CA PHE A 128 2.15 8.75 -9.55
C PHE A 128 1.57 9.44 -8.33
N TYR A 129 2.07 10.63 -8.01
CA TYR A 129 1.65 11.37 -6.83
C TYR A 129 1.42 12.85 -7.11
N LEU A 130 0.62 13.47 -6.25
CA LEU A 130 0.51 14.91 -6.10
C LEU A 130 1.14 15.32 -4.78
N ASN A 131 2.08 16.27 -4.82
CA ASN A 131 2.57 16.98 -3.66
C ASN A 131 1.79 18.29 -3.52
N ASN A 132 1.17 18.52 -2.36
CA ASN A 132 0.32 19.68 -2.13
C ASN A 132 1.11 21.00 -1.98
N GLY A 133 2.44 20.91 -1.88
CA GLY A 133 3.31 22.04 -1.63
C GLY A 133 3.09 22.66 -0.25
N ASN A 134 3.46 23.92 -0.10
CA ASN A 134 3.14 24.77 1.03
C ASN A 134 2.51 26.07 0.51
N LYS A 135 1.41 26.51 1.14
CA LYS A 135 0.70 27.74 0.76
C LYS A 135 1.45 29.03 1.13
N ILE A 136 2.46 28.95 1.98
CA ILE A 136 3.20 30.10 2.53
C ILE A 136 4.53 30.30 1.78
N ASN A 137 5.20 29.23 1.36
CA ASN A 137 6.51 29.30 0.71
C ASN A 137 6.44 28.84 -0.75
N SER A 138 6.72 29.76 -1.68
CA SER A 138 6.70 29.51 -3.13
C SER A 138 7.74 28.50 -3.62
N SER A 139 8.78 28.20 -2.82
CA SER A 139 9.79 27.18 -3.15
C SER A 139 9.29 25.73 -2.97
N LEU A 140 8.23 25.57 -2.16
CA LEU A 140 7.49 24.32 -1.98
C LEU A 140 6.21 24.37 -2.82
N ASP A 141 6.33 24.60 -4.13
CA ASP A 141 5.20 24.60 -5.04
C ASP A 141 4.54 23.23 -5.14
N CYS A 142 3.22 23.26 -5.35
CA CYS A 142 2.41 22.09 -5.68
C CYS A 142 2.89 21.49 -7.02
N HIS A 143 3.12 20.19 -7.04
CA HIS A 143 3.64 19.51 -8.23
C HIS A 143 3.29 18.04 -8.23
N GLU A 144 3.33 17.44 -9.41
CA GLU A 144 3.19 16.00 -9.59
C GLU A 144 4.56 15.32 -9.73
N GLY A 145 4.57 14.01 -9.57
CA GLY A 145 5.76 13.21 -9.82
C GLY A 145 5.46 11.73 -9.87
N ALA A 146 6.52 10.95 -10.05
CA ALA A 146 6.49 9.49 -10.06
C ALA A 146 7.53 8.92 -9.10
N ASN A 147 7.21 7.81 -8.45
CA ASN A 147 8.17 6.99 -7.71
C ASN A 147 8.18 5.56 -8.24
N LYS A 148 9.35 4.93 -8.14
CA LYS A 148 9.50 3.48 -8.10
C LYS A 148 10.15 3.11 -6.78
N LEU A 149 9.43 2.41 -5.91
CA LEU A 149 9.92 1.93 -4.61
C LEU A 149 9.95 0.41 -4.57
N ARG A 150 11.10 -0.16 -4.27
CA ARG A 150 11.25 -1.58 -3.95
C ARG A 150 10.90 -1.83 -2.49
N TYR A 151 10.05 -2.82 -2.25
CA TYR A 151 9.77 -3.36 -0.93
C TYR A 151 10.73 -4.49 -0.59
N ILE A 152 11.48 -4.30 0.49
CA ILE A 152 12.36 -5.31 1.07
C ILE A 152 11.68 -5.80 2.36
N PRO A 153 11.21 -7.06 2.41
CA PRO A 153 10.52 -7.58 3.58
C PRO A 153 11.45 -7.66 4.80
N ALA A 154 10.84 -7.55 5.98
CA ALA A 154 11.51 -7.77 7.24
C ALA A 154 12.06 -9.20 7.33
N ASN A 155 13.16 -9.36 8.06
CA ASN A 155 13.66 -10.67 8.48
C ASN A 155 14.12 -10.60 9.94
N LYS A 156 14.73 -11.66 10.47
CA LYS A 156 15.18 -11.71 11.87
C LYS A 156 16.18 -10.62 12.25
N ALA A 157 16.93 -10.07 11.29
CA ALA A 157 18.02 -9.12 11.52
C ALA A 157 17.68 -7.68 11.11
N ARG A 158 16.66 -7.46 10.28
CA ARG A 158 16.30 -6.12 9.77
C ARG A 158 14.80 -5.90 9.69
N LYS A 159 14.41 -4.64 9.86
CA LYS A 159 13.04 -4.18 9.61
C LYS A 159 12.74 -4.21 8.10
N ALA A 160 11.46 -4.18 7.76
CA ALA A 160 11.05 -3.99 6.37
C ALA A 160 11.48 -2.61 5.88
N LYS A 161 11.74 -2.48 4.59
CA LYS A 161 12.32 -1.27 4.00
C LYS A 161 11.70 -0.96 2.65
N LEU A 162 11.52 0.33 2.39
CA LEU A 162 11.18 0.90 1.09
C LEU A 162 12.42 1.62 0.57
N THR A 163 12.87 1.27 -0.63
CA THR A 163 14.03 1.92 -1.26
C THR A 163 13.77 2.13 -2.73
N GLY A 164 14.22 3.24 -3.31
CA GLY A 164 14.05 3.48 -4.73
C GLY A 164 14.31 4.91 -5.12
N HIS A 165 13.62 5.38 -6.14
CA HIS A 165 13.87 6.68 -6.73
C HIS A 165 12.57 7.39 -7.11
N TYR A 166 12.70 8.71 -7.26
CA TYR A 166 11.59 9.60 -7.60
C TYR A 166 12.01 10.65 -8.63
N PHE A 167 11.01 11.14 -9.36
CA PHE A 167 11.14 12.22 -10.33
C PHE A 167 9.94 13.16 -10.21
N THR A 168 10.17 14.47 -10.31
CA THR A 168 9.10 15.46 -10.33
C THR A 168 8.83 16.01 -11.72
N ASN A 169 7.60 16.47 -11.94
CA ASN A 169 7.17 17.23 -13.11
C ASN A 169 7.21 18.74 -12.83
N ARG A 170 8.30 19.21 -12.23
CA ARG A 170 8.56 20.64 -11.98
C ARG A 170 9.24 21.27 -13.19
N GLN A 171 9.17 22.60 -13.32
CA GLN A 171 9.92 23.36 -14.33
C GLN A 171 11.41 23.03 -14.29
N ILE A 172 11.97 23.00 -13.07
CA ILE A 172 13.28 22.42 -12.79
C ILE A 172 13.03 21.07 -12.14
N GLN A 173 13.20 20.00 -12.90
CA GLN A 173 13.01 18.64 -12.41
C GLN A 173 13.96 18.35 -11.23
N THR A 174 13.37 17.91 -10.13
CA THR A 174 14.10 17.23 -9.06
C THR A 174 13.99 15.73 -9.25
N ARG A 175 15.10 15.05 -8.97
CA ARG A 175 15.19 13.60 -8.94
C ARG A 175 16.02 13.18 -7.75
N GLY A 176 15.82 11.94 -7.32
CA GLY A 176 16.51 11.49 -6.13
C GLY A 176 16.19 10.07 -5.72
N GLU A 177 16.73 9.72 -4.58
CA GLU A 177 16.57 8.41 -3.95
C GLU A 177 15.74 8.52 -2.69
N ILE A 178 14.97 7.49 -2.39
CA ILE A 178 14.18 7.35 -1.17
C ILE A 178 14.65 6.10 -0.46
N GLU A 179 14.82 6.19 0.85
CA GLU A 179 15.19 5.06 1.69
C GLU A 179 14.52 5.19 3.06
N ALA A 180 13.60 4.27 3.38
CA ALA A 180 12.81 4.33 4.60
C ALA A 180 12.61 2.94 5.21
N GLU A 181 12.74 2.84 6.53
CA GLU A 181 12.55 1.60 7.28
C GLU A 181 11.25 1.65 8.07
N PHE A 182 10.63 0.48 8.24
CA PHE A 182 9.39 0.35 9.01
C PHE A 182 9.57 0.88 10.43
N GLU A 183 8.69 1.77 10.86
CA GLU A 183 8.67 2.36 12.19
C GLU A 183 7.57 1.73 13.04
N THR A 184 6.33 1.78 12.55
CA THR A 184 5.14 1.35 13.31
C THR A 184 3.97 1.01 12.38
N SER A 185 3.03 0.20 12.86
CA SER A 185 1.76 -0.05 12.15
C SER A 185 0.78 1.13 12.24
N ASN A 186 0.99 2.05 13.17
CA ASN A 186 0.08 3.18 13.41
C ASN A 186 0.40 4.34 12.48
N LEU A 187 -0.59 4.75 11.69
CA LEU A 187 -0.50 5.93 10.83
C LEU A 187 -0.76 7.19 11.67
N LYS A 188 0.06 8.22 11.49
CA LYS A 188 -0.05 9.52 12.14
C LYS A 188 -0.69 10.57 11.24
N GLY A 189 -0.50 10.47 9.91
CA GLY A 189 -1.04 11.45 8.98
C GLY A 189 -0.24 12.75 8.87
N GLU A 190 0.95 12.82 9.45
CA GLU A 190 1.81 14.00 9.49
C GLU A 190 3.31 13.64 9.59
N PHE A 191 4.19 14.63 9.41
CA PHE A 191 5.63 14.50 9.68
C PHE A 191 5.87 14.30 11.18
#